data_AF-M5Q1J7-F1
#
_entry.id   AF-M5Q1J7-F1
#
_cell.length_a   1.000
_cell.length_b   1.000
_cell.length_c   1.000
_cell.angle_alpha   90.00
_cell.angle_beta   90.00
_cell.angle_gamma   90.00
#
_symmetry.space_group_name_H-M   'P 1'
#
loop_
_entity.id
_entity.type
_entity.pdbx_description
1 polymer ?
#
loop_
_entity_poly.entity_id
_entity_poly.type
_entity_poly.pdbx_seq_one_letter_code
_entity_poly.pdbx_strand_id
1 'polypeptide(L)'
;MGKTAENALLQYEAGQNVTDMSALTDSGDHQKYTSDAELWSAKSGFAPAVRPDGVKTGGKVVPGASNDTVGVAAATVNQGGTEKSVAAATSIAVARPTTGTHIIYSIVVNGSGAFAAVAGDEGSSFSETRGGAGGPPYIPAGQIEVGQVRLSSQTAAPVKSTEIYQVVGKHLERYSYPLWKELNNEGAVEFVAALPLIHTGDTPKGVYASYAEPIFADLDETAGFVPPEKSYSVSSQPIYGGVLGSRSSSLGQGSFTAYLSSGVADAVVAEKGQNLWFKFFPDRYALDHLLCQGVLGISRQYPADGNMVANCTISATEEGQEVTA
;
A
#
# COMPACT_ATOMS: atom_id res chain seq x y z
N MET A 1 -26.12 -36.78 -10.98
CA MET A 1 -25.65 -37.20 -9.64
C MET A 1 -24.85 -36.02 -9.11
N GLY A 2 -25.22 -35.43 -7.97
CA GLY A 2 -24.42 -34.33 -7.39
C GLY A 2 -23.04 -34.86 -7.02
N LYS A 3 -21.98 -34.14 -7.40
CA LYS A 3 -20.62 -34.46 -6.94
C LYS A 3 -20.54 -34.14 -5.45
N THR A 4 -19.96 -35.03 -4.65
CA THR A 4 -19.65 -34.79 -3.23
C THR A 4 -18.24 -34.23 -3.10
N ALA A 5 -18.00 -33.49 -2.02
CA ALA A 5 -16.67 -32.97 -1.65
C ALA A 5 -15.87 -33.99 -0.80
N GLU A 6 -16.06 -35.30 -1.03
CA GLU A 6 -15.42 -36.36 -0.24
C GLU A 6 -13.90 -36.36 -0.39
N ASN A 7 -13.39 -35.91 -1.54
CA ASN A 7 -11.96 -35.75 -1.81
C ASN A 7 -11.46 -34.33 -1.56
N ALA A 8 -12.19 -33.51 -0.81
CA ALA A 8 -11.79 -32.13 -0.57
C ALA A 8 -10.49 -32.03 0.23
N LEU A 9 -9.78 -30.92 0.04
CA LEU A 9 -8.55 -30.59 0.75
C LEU A 9 -8.64 -29.15 1.27
N LEU A 10 -8.33 -28.97 2.54
CA LEU A 10 -8.10 -27.66 3.12
C LEU A 10 -6.60 -27.48 3.38
N GLN A 11 -6.04 -26.38 2.93
CA GLN A 11 -4.68 -25.95 3.28
C GLN A 11 -4.75 -24.64 4.06
N TYR A 12 -3.75 -24.42 4.90
CA TYR A 12 -3.58 -23.18 5.64
C TYR A 12 -2.14 -22.67 5.51
N GLU A 13 -1.96 -21.37 5.73
CA GLU A 13 -0.64 -20.76 5.84
C GLU A 13 0.09 -21.29 7.09
N ALA A 14 1.07 -22.15 6.86
CA ALA A 14 1.87 -22.80 7.91
C ALA A 14 3.30 -22.24 8.01
N GLY A 15 3.72 -21.43 7.04
CA GLY A 15 5.03 -20.79 7.02
C GLY A 15 5.06 -19.56 6.12
N GLN A 16 6.19 -18.88 6.07
CA GLN A 16 6.38 -17.65 5.33
C GLN A 16 7.77 -17.62 4.69
N ASN A 17 7.85 -17.21 3.43
CA ASN A 17 9.10 -16.86 2.77
C ASN A 17 9.25 -15.33 2.75
N VAL A 18 10.20 -14.79 3.52
CA VAL A 18 10.35 -13.34 3.70
C VAL A 18 11.16 -12.75 2.56
N THR A 19 10.66 -11.65 2.00
CA THR A 19 11.38 -10.79 1.08
C THR A 19 11.71 -9.47 1.77
N ASP A 20 13.00 -9.15 1.80
CA ASP A 20 13.49 -7.87 2.31
C ASP A 20 12.94 -6.70 1.48
N MET A 21 13.01 -5.50 2.06
CA MET A 21 12.55 -4.26 1.43
C MET A 21 13.16 -4.10 0.03
N SER A 22 12.33 -4.19 -0.99
CA SER A 22 12.72 -4.12 -2.39
C SER A 22 11.75 -3.24 -3.18
N ALA A 23 12.16 -2.81 -4.38
CA ALA A 23 11.32 -2.02 -5.25
C ALA A 23 10.18 -2.89 -5.80
N LEU A 24 8.97 -2.36 -5.83
CA LEU A 24 7.85 -2.96 -6.53
C LEU A 24 7.87 -2.55 -8.01
N THR A 25 7.29 -3.39 -8.86
CA THR A 25 7.20 -3.18 -10.29
C THR A 25 5.91 -2.44 -10.63
N ASP A 26 6.02 -1.33 -11.36
CA ASP A 26 4.87 -0.60 -11.89
C ASP A 26 4.16 -1.44 -12.95
N SER A 27 2.84 -1.61 -12.82
CA SER A 27 2.03 -2.34 -13.78
C SER A 27 1.79 -1.58 -15.10
N GLY A 28 2.25 -0.33 -15.18
CA GLY A 28 2.19 0.55 -16.35
C GLY A 28 1.09 1.61 -16.27
N ASP A 29 0.19 1.52 -15.30
CA ASP A 29 -0.84 2.53 -15.01
C ASP A 29 -0.39 3.57 -13.98
N HIS A 30 0.80 3.38 -13.39
CA HIS A 30 1.36 4.19 -12.30
C HIS A 30 0.48 4.22 -11.05
N GLN A 31 -0.44 3.29 -10.92
CA GLN A 31 -1.41 3.21 -9.83
C GLN A 31 -1.27 1.89 -9.07
N LYS A 32 -1.00 0.80 -9.77
CA LYS A 32 -0.75 -0.51 -9.19
C LYS A 32 0.71 -0.92 -9.32
N TYR A 33 1.28 -1.34 -8.20
CA TYR A 33 2.65 -1.80 -8.07
C TYR A 33 2.68 -3.22 -7.52
N THR A 34 3.27 -4.15 -8.27
CA THR A 34 3.28 -5.58 -7.96
C THR A 34 4.64 -6.01 -7.42
N SER A 35 4.61 -7.00 -6.54
CA SER A 35 5.81 -7.73 -6.12
C SER A 35 6.05 -8.97 -6.97
N ASP A 36 7.13 -9.71 -6.67
CA ASP A 36 7.39 -11.02 -7.28
C ASP A 36 6.56 -12.15 -6.63
N ALA A 37 5.97 -11.91 -5.46
CA ALA A 37 5.09 -12.86 -4.78
C ALA A 37 3.64 -12.67 -5.26
N GLU A 38 2.91 -13.79 -5.39
CA GLU A 38 1.49 -13.76 -5.76
C GLU A 38 0.59 -13.39 -4.56
N LEU A 39 1.03 -13.72 -3.35
CA LEU A 39 0.29 -13.50 -2.12
C LEU A 39 1.19 -12.87 -1.06
N TRP A 40 0.62 -11.98 -0.24
CA TRP A 40 1.26 -11.46 0.97
C TRP A 40 0.58 -12.02 2.22
N SER A 41 1.39 -12.55 3.12
CA SER A 41 0.97 -12.93 4.47
C SER A 41 0.51 -11.70 5.25
N ALA A 42 -0.57 -11.85 6.00
CA ALA A 42 -1.00 -10.88 7.00
C ALA A 42 -0.78 -11.39 8.43
N LYS A 43 -0.05 -12.50 8.59
CA LYS A 43 0.28 -13.07 9.90
C LYS A 43 1.05 -12.05 10.73
N SER A 44 0.79 -11.99 12.04
CA SER A 44 1.45 -11.02 12.90
C SER A 44 2.97 -11.19 12.84
N GLY A 45 3.68 -10.10 12.53
CA GLY A 45 5.13 -10.10 12.32
C GLY A 45 5.59 -10.36 10.87
N PHE A 46 4.67 -10.73 9.99
CA PHE A 46 4.93 -10.99 8.56
C PHE A 46 4.09 -10.13 7.61
N ALA A 47 3.18 -9.31 8.16
CA ALA A 47 2.43 -8.32 7.40
C ALA A 47 3.36 -7.42 6.57
N PRO A 48 2.97 -7.06 5.34
CA PRO A 48 3.79 -6.24 4.47
C PRO A 48 4.06 -4.85 5.09
N ALA A 49 5.20 -4.28 4.77
CA ALA A 49 5.54 -2.91 5.12
C ALA A 49 5.83 -2.13 3.85
N VAL A 50 4.90 -1.26 3.46
CA VAL A 50 4.99 -0.45 2.23
C VAL A 50 5.62 0.91 2.52
N ARG A 51 6.61 1.30 1.71
CA ARG A 51 7.37 2.55 1.83
C ARG A 51 7.55 3.22 0.47
N PRO A 52 6.54 3.95 -0.02
CA PRO A 52 6.72 4.82 -1.19
C PRO A 52 7.67 5.96 -0.84
N ASP A 53 8.43 6.42 -1.82
CA ASP A 53 9.33 7.56 -1.65
C ASP A 53 8.53 8.84 -1.36
N GLY A 54 9.07 9.67 -0.48
CA GLY A 54 8.46 10.95 -0.15
C GLY A 54 8.71 11.44 1.27
N VAL A 55 8.28 12.67 1.53
CA VAL A 55 8.33 13.30 2.85
C VAL A 55 7.33 12.64 3.80
N LYS A 56 7.79 12.24 4.99
CA LYS A 56 6.98 11.68 6.09
C LYS A 56 6.57 12.76 7.07
N THR A 57 7.54 13.53 7.56
CA THR A 57 7.35 14.65 8.51
C THR A 57 8.34 15.77 8.23
N GLY A 58 8.02 16.99 8.68
CA GLY A 58 8.93 18.15 8.59
C GLY A 58 9.04 18.74 7.18
N GLY A 59 10.24 19.22 6.82
CA GLY A 59 10.54 19.71 5.46
C GLY A 59 9.91 21.05 5.09
N LYS A 60 9.51 21.87 6.06
CA LYS A 60 8.94 23.19 5.78
C LYS A 60 9.99 24.10 5.13
N VAL A 61 9.70 24.60 3.94
CA VAL A 61 10.50 25.57 3.19
C VAL A 61 10.08 26.98 3.64
N VAL A 62 11.05 27.83 3.92
CA VAL A 62 10.87 29.23 4.36
C VAL A 62 11.86 30.14 3.63
N PRO A 63 11.61 31.46 3.57
CA PRO A 63 12.63 32.41 3.13
C PRO A 63 13.95 32.23 3.87
N GLY A 64 15.06 32.33 3.13
CA GLY A 64 16.40 32.37 3.69
C GLY A 64 16.72 33.74 4.30
N ALA A 65 17.87 33.81 5.00
CA ALA A 65 18.33 35.06 5.62
C ALA A 65 19.04 36.00 4.64
N SER A 66 19.36 35.53 3.43
CA SER A 66 20.09 36.27 2.40
C SER A 66 19.26 36.38 1.12
N ASN A 67 19.71 37.22 0.18
CA ASN A 67 19.14 37.23 -1.16
C ASN A 67 19.22 35.85 -1.80
N ASP A 68 18.19 35.49 -2.55
CA ASP A 68 18.18 34.33 -3.43
C ASP A 68 18.48 33.00 -2.70
N THR A 69 18.07 32.92 -1.42
CA THR A 69 18.15 31.68 -0.64
C THR A 69 16.86 31.33 0.07
N VAL A 70 16.67 30.03 0.31
CA VAL A 70 15.61 29.47 1.17
C VAL A 70 16.19 28.62 2.29
N GLY A 71 15.48 28.54 3.40
CA GLY A 71 15.72 27.59 4.48
C GLY A 71 14.72 26.44 4.44
N VAL A 72 15.12 25.27 4.92
CA VAL A 72 14.27 24.08 5.03
C VAL A 72 14.45 23.47 6.41
N ALA A 73 13.34 23.29 7.13
CA ALA A 73 13.35 22.59 8.41
C ALA A 73 13.76 21.12 8.23
N ALA A 74 14.32 20.51 9.28
CA ALA A 74 14.62 19.09 9.29
C ALA A 74 13.38 18.25 8.91
N ALA A 75 13.62 17.10 8.30
CA ALA A 75 12.57 16.21 7.81
C ALA A 75 12.90 14.75 8.09
N THR A 76 11.87 13.92 8.08
CA THR A 76 12.01 12.47 7.91
C THR A 76 11.40 12.10 6.57
N VAL A 77 12.09 11.28 5.78
CA VAL A 77 11.68 10.84 4.45
C VAL A 77 11.78 9.33 4.31
N ASN A 78 10.96 8.75 3.44
CA ASN A 78 11.23 7.44 2.86
C ASN A 78 11.94 7.67 1.54
N GLN A 79 13.10 7.05 1.35
CA GLN A 79 13.87 7.16 0.10
C GLN A 79 14.57 5.83 -0.20
N GLY A 80 14.23 5.20 -1.32
CA GLY A 80 14.79 3.91 -1.70
C GLY A 80 14.43 2.81 -0.70
N GLY A 81 13.18 2.78 -0.20
CA GLY A 81 12.71 1.82 0.81
C GLY A 81 13.25 2.05 2.23
N THR A 82 14.10 3.06 2.44
CA THR A 82 14.70 3.35 3.76
C THR A 82 14.15 4.64 4.34
N GLU A 83 13.79 4.61 5.63
CA GLU A 83 13.46 5.83 6.38
C GLU A 83 14.75 6.56 6.78
N LYS A 84 14.85 7.85 6.45
CA LYS A 84 16.04 8.68 6.69
C LYS A 84 15.66 9.99 7.36
N SER A 85 16.50 10.44 8.27
CA SER A 85 16.45 11.81 8.81
C SER A 85 17.29 12.74 7.94
N VAL A 86 16.73 13.88 7.57
CA VAL A 86 17.38 14.93 6.78
C VAL A 86 17.56 16.15 7.68
N ALA A 87 18.81 16.59 7.86
CA ALA A 87 19.14 17.74 8.67
C ALA A 87 18.57 19.03 8.06
N ALA A 88 18.21 20.00 8.90
CA ALA A 88 17.75 21.30 8.44
C ALA A 88 18.84 22.01 7.61
N ALA A 89 18.43 22.70 6.55
CA ALA A 89 19.30 23.54 5.75
C ALA A 89 18.90 25.01 5.94
N THR A 90 19.82 25.88 6.33
CA THR A 90 19.50 27.30 6.59
C THR A 90 19.66 28.18 5.36
N SER A 91 20.34 27.70 4.33
CA SER A 91 20.64 28.45 3.12
C SER A 91 20.84 27.52 1.92
N ILE A 92 19.79 27.38 1.11
CA ILE A 92 19.83 26.74 -0.20
C ILE A 92 19.70 27.84 -1.25
N ALA A 93 20.64 27.90 -2.19
CA ALA A 93 20.63 28.90 -3.24
C ALA A 93 19.55 28.62 -4.31
N VAL A 94 18.85 29.67 -4.72
CA VAL A 94 17.85 29.69 -5.80
C VAL A 94 18.07 30.97 -6.62
N ALA A 95 18.93 30.88 -7.63
CA ALA A 95 19.36 32.05 -8.39
C ALA A 95 18.19 32.72 -9.15
N ARG A 96 18.26 34.03 -9.32
CA ARG A 96 17.30 34.78 -10.16
C ARG A 96 17.54 34.45 -11.64
N PRO A 97 16.51 34.53 -12.49
CA PRO A 97 16.67 34.37 -13.93
C PRO A 97 17.62 35.45 -14.49
N THR A 98 18.36 35.11 -15.53
CA THR A 98 19.38 35.96 -16.16
C THR A 98 19.03 36.37 -17.59
N THR A 99 18.32 35.51 -18.31
CA THR A 99 17.88 35.70 -19.69
C THR A 99 16.37 35.89 -19.78
N GLY A 100 15.61 35.06 -19.08
CA GLY A 100 14.17 35.17 -18.92
C GLY A 100 13.77 36.12 -17.79
N THR A 101 12.49 36.08 -17.45
CA THR A 101 11.94 36.84 -16.33
C THR A 101 11.40 35.93 -15.23
N HIS A 102 11.19 34.64 -15.51
CA HIS A 102 10.61 33.67 -14.60
C HIS A 102 11.45 32.40 -14.55
N ILE A 103 11.66 31.85 -13.35
CA ILE A 103 12.28 30.53 -13.13
C ILE A 103 11.59 29.86 -11.95
N ILE A 104 11.52 28.53 -12.00
CA ILE A 104 11.01 27.71 -10.90
C ILE A 104 12.12 26.77 -10.45
N TYR A 105 12.36 26.72 -9.14
CA TYR A 105 13.20 25.72 -8.52
C TYR A 105 12.34 24.69 -7.81
N SER A 106 12.72 23.43 -7.91
CA SER A 106 12.25 22.40 -6.99
C SER A 106 13.28 22.19 -5.89
N ILE A 107 12.84 22.30 -4.64
CA ILE A 107 13.63 21.94 -3.47
C ILE A 107 13.44 20.47 -3.23
N VAL A 108 14.56 19.74 -3.14
CA VAL A 108 14.56 18.28 -3.13
C VAL A 108 15.38 17.72 -1.99
N VAL A 109 15.09 16.50 -1.55
CA VAL A 109 16.06 15.66 -0.85
C VAL A 109 16.83 14.86 -1.90
N ASN A 110 18.14 15.07 -1.96
CA ASN A 110 19.01 14.40 -2.94
C ASN A 110 19.37 12.97 -2.50
N GLY A 111 20.09 12.23 -3.35
CA GLY A 111 20.48 10.83 -3.06
C GLY A 111 21.37 10.65 -1.82
N SER A 112 22.08 11.70 -1.38
CA SER A 112 22.88 11.69 -0.16
C SER A 112 22.08 12.01 1.12
N GLY A 113 20.77 12.25 1.02
CA GLY A 113 19.93 12.60 2.17
C GLY A 113 20.12 14.05 2.65
N ALA A 114 20.39 14.99 1.74
CA ALA A 114 20.52 16.42 2.02
C ALA A 114 19.57 17.24 1.13
N PHE A 115 19.19 18.43 1.60
CA PHE A 115 18.38 19.32 0.77
C PHE A 115 19.23 19.98 -0.33
N ALA A 116 18.66 20.07 -1.53
CA ALA A 116 19.24 20.75 -2.68
C ALA A 116 18.16 21.50 -3.47
N ALA A 117 18.57 22.39 -4.37
CA ALA A 117 17.68 23.02 -5.33
C ALA A 117 18.00 22.51 -6.74
N VAL A 118 16.97 22.14 -7.48
CA VAL A 118 17.02 21.82 -8.91
C VAL A 118 16.38 22.98 -9.65
N ALA A 119 17.07 23.52 -10.64
CA ALA A 119 16.56 24.62 -11.46
C ALA A 119 15.75 24.09 -12.65
N GLY A 120 14.59 24.67 -12.91
CA GLY A 120 13.93 24.59 -14.21
C GLY A 120 14.53 25.56 -15.22
N ASP A 121 13.99 25.54 -16.43
CA ASP A 121 14.42 26.45 -17.48
C ASP A 121 13.78 27.83 -17.31
N GLU A 122 14.51 28.88 -17.63
CA GLU A 122 13.99 30.24 -17.59
C GLU A 122 12.91 30.45 -18.67
N GLY A 123 11.90 31.26 -18.35
CA GLY A 123 10.81 31.61 -19.25
C GLY A 123 10.39 33.06 -19.14
N SER A 124 9.44 33.47 -20.00
CA SER A 124 8.83 34.81 -19.98
C SER A 124 7.60 34.91 -19.09
N SER A 125 7.07 33.78 -18.62
CA SER A 125 5.95 33.64 -17.69
C SER A 125 6.07 32.33 -16.91
N PHE A 126 5.34 32.17 -15.80
CA PHE A 126 5.27 30.88 -15.13
C PHE A 126 4.46 29.86 -15.94
N SER A 127 4.98 28.63 -15.98
CA SER A 127 4.33 27.47 -16.56
C SER A 127 4.19 26.37 -15.51
N GLU A 128 3.17 25.52 -15.66
CA GLU A 128 3.04 24.30 -14.86
C GLU A 128 3.63 23.08 -15.59
N THR A 129 4.01 23.23 -16.85
CA THR A 129 4.62 22.16 -17.66
C THR A 129 6.02 21.86 -17.14
N ARG A 130 6.24 20.65 -16.60
CA ARG A 130 7.55 20.22 -16.15
C ARG A 130 8.55 20.15 -17.30
N GLY A 131 9.79 20.58 -17.04
CA GLY A 131 10.86 20.63 -18.03
C GLY A 131 10.65 21.65 -19.15
N GLY A 132 9.59 22.45 -19.10
CA GLY A 132 9.36 23.56 -20.02
C GLY A 132 9.93 24.88 -19.52
N ALA A 133 10.14 25.84 -20.42
CA ALA A 133 10.54 27.20 -20.08
C ALA A 133 9.55 27.86 -19.10
N GLY A 134 10.07 28.42 -18.00
CA GLY A 134 9.29 29.01 -16.92
C GLY A 134 8.52 28.00 -16.05
N GLY A 135 8.72 26.70 -16.31
CA GLY A 135 8.10 25.58 -15.60
C GLY A 135 8.99 24.95 -14.53
N PRO A 136 8.43 24.11 -13.66
CA PRO A 136 9.21 23.35 -12.70
C PRO A 136 10.14 22.36 -13.41
N PRO A 137 11.32 22.05 -12.85
CA PRO A 137 12.17 21.01 -13.43
C PRO A 137 11.55 19.62 -13.27
N TYR A 138 12.03 18.69 -14.09
CA TYR A 138 11.98 17.28 -13.73
C TYR A 138 12.93 17.00 -12.57
N ILE A 139 12.49 16.18 -11.63
CA ILE A 139 13.30 15.78 -10.48
C ILE A 139 14.15 14.57 -10.85
N PRO A 140 15.46 14.54 -10.54
CA PRO A 140 16.24 13.32 -10.79
C PRO A 140 15.63 12.10 -10.08
N ALA A 141 15.66 10.95 -10.73
CA ALA A 141 15.12 9.71 -10.17
C ALA A 141 15.75 9.40 -8.80
N GLY A 142 14.92 8.94 -7.85
CA GLY A 142 15.32 8.65 -6.47
C GLY A 142 15.53 9.88 -5.57
N GLN A 143 15.31 11.10 -6.06
CA GLN A 143 15.19 12.30 -5.22
C GLN A 143 13.73 12.58 -4.89
N ILE A 144 13.48 13.40 -3.87
CA ILE A 144 12.11 13.67 -3.37
C ILE A 144 11.83 15.16 -3.44
N GLU A 145 10.73 15.57 -4.07
CA GLU A 145 10.32 16.98 -4.09
C GLU A 145 9.70 17.41 -2.74
N VAL A 146 10.23 18.46 -2.14
CA VAL A 146 9.79 18.98 -0.83
C VAL A 146 9.00 20.28 -1.01
N GLY A 147 9.28 21.04 -2.05
CA GLY A 147 8.63 22.31 -2.34
C GLY A 147 9.09 22.89 -3.66
N GLN A 148 8.44 23.96 -4.10
CA GLN A 148 8.87 24.77 -5.22
C GLN A 148 9.08 26.22 -4.79
N VAL A 149 10.05 26.89 -5.43
CA VAL A 149 10.31 28.32 -5.28
C VAL A 149 10.19 28.96 -6.65
N ARG A 150 9.34 30.00 -6.78
CA ARG A 150 9.00 30.63 -8.05
C ARG A 150 9.45 32.09 -8.04
N LEU A 151 10.39 32.44 -8.90
CA LEU A 151 11.02 33.78 -8.92
C LEU A 151 10.71 34.47 -10.25
N SER A 152 10.27 35.73 -10.20
CA SER A 152 9.81 36.50 -11.38
C SER A 152 10.55 37.83 -11.58
N SER A 153 11.81 37.91 -11.15
CA SER A 153 12.64 39.12 -11.19
C SER A 153 14.08 38.74 -11.43
N GLN A 154 14.82 39.48 -12.25
CA GLN A 154 16.26 39.27 -12.46
C GLN A 154 17.13 39.91 -11.36
N THR A 155 16.53 40.78 -10.54
CA THR A 155 17.25 41.49 -9.47
C THR A 155 17.35 40.61 -8.23
N ALA A 156 18.57 40.45 -7.72
CA ALA A 156 18.85 39.78 -6.45
C ALA A 156 18.04 40.40 -5.30
N ALA A 157 17.30 39.56 -4.58
CA ALA A 157 16.44 40.01 -3.49
C ALA A 157 16.12 38.85 -2.54
N PRO A 158 15.72 39.10 -1.29
CA PRO A 158 15.24 38.05 -0.40
C PRO A 158 14.03 37.33 -1.02
N VAL A 159 13.99 36.00 -0.88
CA VAL A 159 12.83 35.20 -1.30
C VAL A 159 11.64 35.53 -0.39
N LYS A 160 10.45 35.69 -0.95
CA LYS A 160 9.22 35.96 -0.21
C LYS A 160 8.49 34.66 0.10
N SER A 161 7.73 34.62 1.19
CA SER A 161 6.88 33.46 1.50
C SER A 161 5.84 33.18 0.41
N THR A 162 5.38 34.21 -0.31
CA THR A 162 4.47 34.10 -1.46
C THR A 162 5.13 33.52 -2.72
N GLU A 163 6.45 33.38 -2.73
CA GLU A 163 7.22 32.74 -3.80
C GLU A 163 7.45 31.24 -3.50
N ILE A 164 7.00 30.73 -2.34
CA ILE A 164 7.24 29.35 -1.88
C ILE A 164 5.93 28.55 -1.90
N TYR A 165 5.98 27.36 -2.50
CA TYR A 165 4.83 26.49 -2.71
C TYR A 165 5.11 25.08 -2.20
N GLN A 166 4.23 24.55 -1.34
CA GLN A 166 4.38 23.20 -0.74
C GLN A 166 3.04 22.47 -0.62
N VAL A 167 2.19 22.53 -1.66
CA VAL A 167 0.93 21.78 -1.67
C VAL A 167 1.22 20.32 -2.00
N VAL A 168 0.79 19.42 -1.12
CA VAL A 168 0.92 17.95 -1.29
C VAL A 168 0.33 17.52 -2.62
N GLY A 169 1.07 16.68 -3.36
CA GLY A 169 0.64 16.15 -4.65
C GLY A 169 0.77 17.12 -5.83
N LYS A 170 1.23 18.35 -5.57
CA LYS A 170 1.51 19.35 -6.62
C LYS A 170 2.95 19.85 -6.60
N HIS A 171 3.41 20.26 -5.41
CA HIS A 171 4.73 20.86 -5.19
C HIS A 171 5.51 20.13 -4.08
N LEU A 172 4.86 19.20 -3.38
CA LEU A 172 5.44 18.40 -2.32
C LEU A 172 5.04 16.95 -2.55
N GLU A 173 6.06 16.10 -2.60
CA GLU A 173 5.95 14.67 -2.72
C GLU A 173 5.89 14.03 -1.34
N ARG A 174 4.67 13.68 -0.91
CA ARG A 174 4.44 13.05 0.39
C ARG A 174 4.43 11.53 0.23
N TYR A 175 5.02 10.79 1.17
CA TYR A 175 5.02 9.32 1.11
C TYR A 175 3.59 8.76 1.10
N SER A 176 2.70 9.36 1.89
CA SER A 176 1.29 8.97 2.09
C SER A 176 0.31 9.56 1.08
N TYR A 177 0.79 10.05 -0.07
CA TYR A 177 -0.07 10.63 -1.10
C TYR A 177 0.34 10.18 -2.51
N PRO A 178 -0.64 9.70 -3.32
CA PRO A 178 -2.01 9.35 -2.96
C PRO A 178 -2.06 8.27 -1.85
N LEU A 179 -3.23 8.07 -1.24
CA LEU A 179 -3.43 6.94 -0.33
C LEU A 179 -3.35 5.63 -1.12
N TRP A 180 -2.96 4.54 -0.47
CA TRP A 180 -2.94 3.21 -1.07
C TRP A 180 -3.64 2.19 -0.18
N LYS A 181 -3.96 1.04 -0.77
CA LYS A 181 -4.33 -0.19 -0.08
C LYS A 181 -3.35 -1.30 -0.46
N GLU A 182 -3.18 -2.24 0.45
CA GLU A 182 -2.45 -3.48 0.21
C GLU A 182 -3.44 -4.50 -0.38
N LEU A 183 -3.05 -5.14 -1.47
CA LEU A 183 -3.79 -6.19 -2.14
C LEU A 183 -3.07 -7.52 -1.86
N ASN A 184 -3.31 -8.07 -0.67
CA ASN A 184 -2.59 -9.25 -0.21
C ASN A 184 -2.85 -10.49 -1.09
N ASN A 185 -4.01 -10.56 -1.75
CA ASN A 185 -4.38 -11.62 -2.70
C ASN A 185 -3.68 -11.48 -4.07
N GLU A 186 -2.99 -10.38 -4.32
CA GLU A 186 -2.32 -10.06 -5.58
C GLU A 186 -0.83 -9.71 -5.38
N GLY A 187 -0.33 -9.81 -4.14
CA GLY A 187 1.02 -9.42 -3.76
C GLY A 187 1.38 -8.00 -4.22
N ALA A 188 0.44 -7.07 -4.05
CA ALA A 188 0.52 -5.75 -4.69
C ALA A 188 0.05 -4.61 -3.78
N VAL A 189 0.32 -3.40 -4.24
CA VAL A 189 -0.21 -2.15 -3.67
C VAL A 189 -0.95 -1.40 -4.77
N GLU A 190 -2.12 -0.87 -4.44
CA GLU A 190 -2.91 -0.04 -5.35
C GLU A 190 -3.17 1.33 -4.71
N PHE A 191 -2.73 2.38 -5.39
CA PHE A 191 -2.99 3.76 -5.03
C PHE A 191 -4.41 4.18 -5.46
N VAL A 192 -5.00 5.15 -4.76
CA VAL A 192 -6.34 5.69 -5.11
C VAL A 192 -6.33 6.53 -6.40
N ALA A 193 -5.15 6.89 -6.90
CA ALA A 193 -4.94 7.58 -8.16
C ALA A 193 -3.52 7.29 -8.66
N ALA A 194 -3.30 7.43 -9.97
CA ALA A 194 -1.97 7.32 -10.57
C ALA A 194 -0.96 8.29 -9.93
N LEU A 195 0.25 7.81 -9.69
CA LEU A 195 1.34 8.58 -9.12
C LEU A 195 1.79 9.67 -10.10
N PRO A 196 2.05 10.91 -9.61
CA PRO A 196 2.52 11.99 -10.48
C PRO A 196 3.86 11.69 -11.16
N LEU A 197 3.92 11.89 -12.48
CA LEU A 197 5.11 11.70 -13.30
C LEU A 197 6.03 12.92 -13.25
N ILE A 198 6.66 13.14 -12.09
CA ILE A 198 7.45 14.35 -11.84
C ILE A 198 8.96 14.15 -11.96
N HIS A 199 9.41 12.91 -12.12
CA HIS A 199 10.82 12.57 -12.23
C HIS A 199 11.29 12.51 -13.68
N THR A 200 12.60 12.65 -13.88
CA THR A 200 13.24 12.54 -15.18
C THR A 200 12.81 11.26 -15.90
N GLY A 201 12.46 11.39 -17.18
CA GLY A 201 11.91 10.29 -17.98
C GLY A 201 10.41 10.05 -17.76
N ASP A 202 9.68 11.04 -17.22
CA ASP A 202 8.25 10.96 -16.93
C ASP A 202 7.92 9.76 -16.04
N THR A 203 8.73 9.56 -15.00
CA THR A 203 8.56 8.46 -14.06
C THR A 203 7.93 8.93 -12.76
N PRO A 204 7.16 8.05 -12.08
CA PRO A 204 6.67 8.32 -10.73
C PRO A 204 7.77 8.12 -9.71
N LYS A 205 7.47 8.45 -8.46
CA LYS A 205 8.27 8.06 -7.29
C LYS A 205 8.47 6.55 -7.21
N GLY A 206 9.54 6.14 -6.54
CA GLY A 206 9.75 4.73 -6.21
C GLY A 206 8.72 4.23 -5.19
N VAL A 207 8.25 3.00 -5.37
CA VAL A 207 7.40 2.29 -4.41
C VAL A 207 8.14 1.03 -3.95
N TYR A 208 8.25 0.85 -2.65
CA TYR A 208 9.01 -0.24 -2.04
C TYR A 208 8.15 -0.99 -1.04
N ALA A 209 8.39 -2.29 -0.88
CA ALA A 209 7.83 -3.06 0.22
C ALA A 209 8.77 -4.17 0.67
N SER A 210 8.71 -4.49 1.97
CA SER A 210 9.10 -5.81 2.48
C SER A 210 7.82 -6.60 2.74
N TYR A 211 7.80 -7.87 2.41
CA TYR A 211 6.61 -8.72 2.47
C TYR A 211 7.02 -10.17 2.71
N ALA A 212 6.04 -11.01 3.00
CA ALA A 212 6.28 -12.44 3.12
C ALA A 212 5.25 -13.23 2.34
N GLU A 213 5.70 -14.20 1.54
CA GLU A 213 4.83 -15.09 0.78
C GLU A 213 4.40 -16.28 1.65
N PRO A 214 3.09 -16.61 1.72
CA PRO A 214 2.61 -17.72 2.53
C PRO A 214 3.06 -19.08 1.95
N ILE A 215 3.57 -19.94 2.83
CA ILE A 215 3.82 -21.35 2.54
C ILE A 215 2.63 -22.15 3.07
N PHE A 216 1.96 -22.86 2.18
CA PHE A 216 0.79 -23.66 2.51
C PHE A 216 1.17 -25.07 2.98
N ALA A 217 0.46 -25.57 3.97
CA ALA A 217 0.46 -26.97 4.35
C ALA A 217 -0.97 -27.53 4.36
N ASP A 218 -1.08 -28.82 4.05
CA ASP A 218 -2.33 -29.56 4.15
C ASP A 218 -2.79 -29.61 5.61
N LEU A 219 -4.07 -29.33 5.83
CA LEU A 219 -4.74 -29.56 7.10
C LEU A 219 -5.58 -30.83 6.97
N ASP A 220 -4.95 -31.94 7.34
CA ASP A 220 -5.57 -33.26 7.34
C ASP A 220 -6.74 -33.33 8.33
N GLU A 221 -7.68 -34.24 8.05
CA GLU A 221 -8.87 -34.48 8.87
C GLU A 221 -9.67 -33.20 9.17
N THR A 222 -10.20 -32.61 8.10
CA THR A 222 -11.10 -31.46 8.18
C THR A 222 -12.45 -31.75 7.54
N ALA A 223 -13.48 -31.06 7.99
CA ALA A 223 -14.83 -31.23 7.47
C ALA A 223 -15.63 -29.92 7.52
N GLY A 224 -16.67 -29.83 6.68
CA GLY A 224 -17.67 -28.76 6.75
C GLY A 224 -17.11 -27.37 6.49
N PHE A 225 -16.19 -27.23 5.50
CA PHE A 225 -15.71 -25.92 5.10
C PHE A 225 -16.86 -25.06 4.58
N VAL A 226 -16.94 -23.83 5.07
CA VAL A 226 -17.83 -22.78 4.61
C VAL A 226 -16.95 -21.57 4.30
N PRO A 227 -16.92 -21.09 3.05
CA PRO A 227 -16.16 -19.89 2.69
C PRO A 227 -16.77 -18.62 3.32
N PRO A 228 -15.96 -17.57 3.59
CA PRO A 228 -16.50 -16.25 3.85
C PRO A 228 -17.21 -15.71 2.61
N GLU A 229 -18.52 -15.47 2.68
CA GLU A 229 -19.33 -15.00 1.55
C GLU A 229 -20.30 -13.90 1.98
N LYS A 230 -20.68 -13.03 1.03
CA LYS A 230 -21.74 -12.05 1.27
C LYS A 230 -23.10 -12.71 1.18
N SER A 231 -23.86 -12.63 2.26
CA SER A 231 -25.30 -12.94 2.26
C SER A 231 -26.11 -11.69 1.92
N TYR A 232 -27.15 -11.86 1.11
CA TYR A 232 -28.05 -10.78 0.70
C TYR A 232 -29.46 -11.04 1.27
N SER A 233 -30.04 -10.04 1.91
CA SER A 233 -31.41 -10.10 2.43
C SER A 233 -32.27 -8.99 1.86
N VAL A 234 -33.54 -9.33 1.61
CA VAL A 234 -34.58 -8.38 1.16
C VAL A 234 -35.66 -8.37 2.22
N SER A 235 -35.97 -7.19 2.73
CA SER A 235 -37.11 -6.96 3.60
C SER A 235 -38.08 -5.99 2.93
N SER A 236 -39.36 -6.12 3.23
CA SER A 236 -40.39 -5.25 2.70
C SER A 236 -41.33 -4.79 3.80
N GLN A 237 -41.72 -3.52 3.76
CA GLN A 237 -42.69 -2.94 4.67
C GLN A 237 -43.92 -2.51 3.86
N PRO A 238 -45.12 -3.05 4.16
CA PRO A 238 -46.34 -2.56 3.53
C PRO A 238 -46.62 -1.13 4.03
N ILE A 239 -46.93 -0.23 3.10
CA ILE A 239 -47.37 1.14 3.36
C ILE A 239 -48.76 1.34 2.76
N TYR A 240 -49.54 2.32 3.24
CA TYR A 240 -50.81 2.64 2.60
C TYR A 240 -50.54 3.05 1.14
N GLY A 241 -51.08 2.28 0.19
CA GLY A 241 -50.90 2.51 -1.25
C GLY A 241 -49.66 1.86 -1.89
N GLY A 242 -48.89 1.02 -1.18
CA GLY A 242 -47.77 0.31 -1.79
C GLY A 242 -46.88 -0.52 -0.85
N VAL A 243 -45.68 -0.85 -1.31
CA VAL A 243 -44.66 -1.59 -0.55
C VAL A 243 -43.32 -0.87 -0.67
N LEU A 244 -42.66 -0.62 0.46
CA LEU A 244 -41.28 -0.13 0.50
C LEU A 244 -40.35 -1.34 0.63
N GLY A 245 -39.46 -1.54 -0.35
CA GLY A 245 -38.44 -2.59 -0.29
C GLY A 245 -37.09 -2.05 0.16
N SER A 246 -36.38 -2.84 0.97
CA SER A 246 -34.97 -2.60 1.32
C SER A 246 -34.14 -3.85 1.08
N ARG A 247 -32.90 -3.64 0.64
CA ARG A 247 -31.88 -4.70 0.50
C ARG A 247 -30.71 -4.40 1.44
N SER A 248 -30.16 -5.43 2.06
CA SER A 248 -28.93 -5.37 2.83
C SER A 248 -28.01 -6.53 2.49
N SER A 249 -26.70 -6.32 2.67
CA SER A 249 -25.67 -7.35 2.52
C SER A 249 -24.79 -7.40 3.76
N SER A 250 -24.36 -8.59 4.16
CA SER A 250 -23.42 -8.80 5.26
C SER A 250 -22.41 -9.88 4.88
N LEU A 251 -21.12 -9.64 5.18
CA LEU A 251 -20.08 -10.66 5.02
C LEU A 251 -20.20 -11.69 6.15
N GLY A 252 -20.41 -12.95 5.78
CA GLY A 252 -20.37 -14.09 6.69
C GLY A 252 -18.93 -14.49 7.02
N GLN A 253 -18.74 -15.04 8.21
CA GLN A 253 -17.46 -15.61 8.62
C GLN A 253 -17.27 -16.97 7.94
N GLY A 254 -16.05 -17.29 7.50
CA GLY A 254 -15.73 -18.64 7.07
C GLY A 254 -15.64 -19.59 8.27
N SER A 255 -15.79 -20.89 8.03
CA SER A 255 -15.67 -21.89 9.11
C SER A 255 -15.25 -23.25 8.59
N PHE A 256 -14.68 -24.08 9.47
CA PHE A 256 -14.47 -25.50 9.24
C PHE A 256 -14.32 -26.22 10.59
N THR A 257 -14.42 -27.55 10.58
CA THR A 257 -14.09 -28.39 11.72
C THR A 257 -12.77 -29.09 11.45
N ALA A 258 -11.82 -28.98 12.37
CA ALA A 258 -10.60 -29.79 12.37
C ALA A 258 -10.71 -30.88 13.44
N TYR A 259 -10.33 -32.10 13.09
CA TYR A 259 -10.15 -33.19 14.04
C TYR A 259 -8.74 -33.11 14.60
N LEU A 260 -8.63 -33.14 15.94
CA LEU A 260 -7.39 -32.86 16.66
C LEU A 260 -6.82 -34.17 17.21
N SER A 261 -5.49 -34.30 17.14
CA SER A 261 -4.77 -35.40 17.77
C SER A 261 -4.71 -35.23 19.29
N SER A 262 -4.38 -34.02 19.75
CA SER A 262 -4.21 -33.71 21.18
C SER A 262 -4.97 -32.47 21.64
N GLY A 263 -5.38 -31.62 20.69
CA GLY A 263 -5.95 -30.30 20.91
C GLY A 263 -5.01 -29.30 21.58
N VAL A 264 -3.74 -29.64 21.80
CA VAL A 264 -2.76 -28.78 22.51
C VAL A 264 -1.51 -28.54 21.67
N ALA A 265 -0.89 -29.60 21.14
CA ALA A 265 0.33 -29.52 20.35
C ALA A 265 0.08 -29.50 18.83
N ASP A 266 -1.18 -29.60 18.41
CA ASP A 266 -1.57 -29.58 17.00
C ASP A 266 -1.17 -28.24 16.36
N ALA A 267 -0.49 -28.29 15.21
CA ALA A 267 0.11 -27.10 14.58
C ALA A 267 -0.92 -25.99 14.33
N VAL A 268 -2.12 -26.34 13.85
CA VAL A 268 -3.21 -25.37 13.62
C VAL A 268 -3.65 -24.66 14.92
N VAL A 269 -3.52 -25.31 16.09
CA VAL A 269 -3.88 -24.71 17.38
C VAL A 269 -2.86 -23.64 17.79
N ALA A 270 -1.59 -23.80 17.43
CA ALA A 270 -0.55 -22.80 17.67
C ALA A 270 -0.80 -21.49 16.89
N GLU A 271 -1.53 -21.57 15.78
CA GLU A 271 -1.85 -20.44 14.91
C GLU A 271 -3.13 -19.70 15.29
N LYS A 272 -3.71 -20.01 16.46
CA LYS A 272 -4.91 -19.34 16.98
C LYS A 272 -4.69 -17.82 17.09
N GLY A 273 -5.62 -17.06 16.53
CA GLY A 273 -5.64 -15.60 16.57
C GLY A 273 -4.75 -14.94 15.52
N GLN A 274 -4.06 -15.71 14.68
CA GLN A 274 -3.29 -15.19 13.56
C GLN A 274 -4.19 -14.94 12.35
N ASN A 275 -3.84 -13.94 11.54
CA ASN A 275 -4.46 -13.70 10.24
C ASN A 275 -3.71 -14.51 9.18
N LEU A 276 -4.37 -15.49 8.57
CA LEU A 276 -3.73 -16.51 7.74
C LEU A 276 -4.46 -16.66 6.41
N TRP A 277 -3.75 -17.13 5.40
CA TRP A 277 -4.38 -17.67 4.20
C TRP A 277 -4.94 -19.09 4.40
N PHE A 278 -6.06 -19.36 3.75
CA PHE A 278 -6.69 -20.67 3.63
C PHE A 278 -7.03 -20.96 2.17
N LYS A 279 -6.69 -22.15 1.69
CA LYS A 279 -7.06 -22.67 0.37
C LYS A 279 -7.94 -23.88 0.52
N PHE A 280 -9.14 -23.83 -0.03
CA PHE A 280 -10.05 -24.96 -0.05
C PHE A 280 -10.25 -25.49 -1.47
N PHE A 281 -9.88 -26.73 -1.68
CA PHE A 281 -10.09 -27.47 -2.92
C PHE A 281 -11.33 -28.35 -2.73
N PRO A 282 -12.44 -28.12 -3.48
CA PRO A 282 -13.60 -29.01 -3.44
C PRO A 282 -13.27 -30.44 -3.88
N ASP A 283 -12.24 -30.60 -4.70
CA ASP A 283 -11.64 -31.87 -5.12
C ASP A 283 -10.12 -31.69 -5.16
N ARG A 284 -9.37 -32.44 -4.35
CA ARG A 284 -7.91 -32.33 -4.25
C ARG A 284 -7.16 -32.66 -5.53
N TYR A 285 -7.82 -33.27 -6.51
CA TYR A 285 -7.23 -33.58 -7.82
C TYR A 285 -7.50 -32.49 -8.87
N ALA A 286 -8.29 -31.47 -8.52
CA ALA A 286 -8.53 -30.29 -9.32
C ALA A 286 -7.67 -29.11 -8.83
N LEU A 287 -7.40 -28.17 -9.73
CA LEU A 287 -6.68 -26.93 -9.40
C LEU A 287 -7.61 -25.83 -8.90
N ASP A 288 -8.89 -25.90 -9.27
CA ASP A 288 -9.90 -24.93 -8.87
C ASP A 288 -10.07 -24.94 -7.36
N HIS A 289 -9.94 -23.77 -6.74
CA HIS A 289 -10.01 -23.63 -5.30
C HIS A 289 -10.62 -22.30 -4.85
N LEU A 290 -11.04 -22.27 -3.60
CA LEU A 290 -11.42 -21.06 -2.90
C LEU A 290 -10.23 -20.57 -2.07
N LEU A 291 -9.90 -19.29 -2.19
CA LEU A 291 -8.82 -18.64 -1.45
C LEU A 291 -9.41 -17.57 -0.53
N CYS A 292 -9.06 -17.57 0.75
CA CYS A 292 -9.47 -16.52 1.68
C CYS A 292 -8.40 -16.23 2.73
N GLN A 293 -8.35 -14.97 3.19
CA GLN A 293 -7.50 -14.53 4.28
C GLN A 293 -8.35 -14.06 5.46
N GLY A 294 -8.05 -14.52 6.67
CA GLY A 294 -8.76 -14.06 7.86
C GLY A 294 -8.17 -14.54 9.18
N VAL A 295 -8.64 -13.94 10.28
CA VAL A 295 -8.18 -14.30 11.63
C VAL A 295 -8.77 -15.63 12.07
N LEU A 296 -7.89 -16.59 12.38
CA LEU A 296 -8.23 -17.93 12.83
C LEU A 296 -8.73 -17.93 14.29
N GLY A 297 -10.04 -18.11 14.46
CA GLY A 297 -10.65 -18.44 15.74
C GLY A 297 -10.71 -19.95 15.95
N ILE A 298 -10.49 -20.42 17.17
CA ILE A 298 -10.52 -21.85 17.52
C ILE A 298 -11.30 -22.05 18.81
N SER A 299 -12.34 -22.90 18.74
CA SER A 299 -13.08 -23.44 19.88
C SER A 299 -12.95 -24.96 19.94
N ARG A 300 -12.27 -25.46 20.98
CA ARG A 300 -11.93 -26.89 21.14
C ARG A 300 -12.99 -27.63 21.93
N GLN A 301 -13.21 -28.90 21.58
CA GLN A 301 -14.06 -29.81 22.31
C GLN A 301 -13.29 -31.10 22.63
N TYR A 302 -13.41 -31.55 23.87
CA TYR A 302 -12.78 -32.77 24.40
C TYR A 302 -13.89 -33.72 24.89
N PRO A 303 -14.66 -34.32 23.98
CA PRO A 303 -15.73 -35.21 24.39
C PRO A 303 -15.16 -36.50 25.02
N ALA A 304 -15.92 -37.12 25.92
CA ALA A 304 -15.53 -38.38 26.56
C ALA A 304 -15.67 -39.60 25.61
N ASP A 305 -16.47 -39.44 24.55
CA ASP A 305 -16.69 -40.40 23.47
C ASP A 305 -16.67 -39.64 22.12
N GLY A 306 -16.02 -40.22 21.10
CA GLY A 306 -15.76 -39.58 19.82
C GLY A 306 -14.43 -38.82 19.72
N ASN A 307 -14.19 -38.21 18.56
CA ASN A 307 -12.94 -37.51 18.26
C ASN A 307 -12.88 -36.14 18.92
N MET A 308 -11.68 -35.71 19.30
CA MET A 308 -11.42 -34.34 19.70
C MET A 308 -11.49 -33.42 18.49
N VAL A 309 -12.17 -32.29 18.62
CA VAL A 309 -12.41 -31.38 17.49
C VAL A 309 -12.14 -29.92 17.85
N ALA A 310 -11.79 -29.14 16.84
CA ALA A 310 -11.80 -27.69 16.86
C ALA A 310 -12.83 -27.18 15.86
N ASN A 311 -13.81 -26.43 16.34
CA ASN A 311 -14.63 -25.58 15.48
C ASN A 311 -13.82 -24.31 15.20
N CYS A 312 -13.37 -24.20 13.95
CA CYS A 312 -12.54 -23.11 13.47
C CYS A 312 -13.39 -22.08 12.74
N THR A 313 -13.03 -20.82 12.92
CA THR A 313 -13.66 -19.69 12.25
C THR A 313 -12.62 -18.83 11.55
N ILE A 314 -12.93 -18.35 10.36
CA ILE A 314 -12.07 -17.48 9.54
C ILE A 314 -12.73 -16.09 9.49
N SER A 315 -12.25 -15.19 10.35
CA SER A 315 -12.73 -13.81 10.40
C SER A 315 -12.10 -12.99 9.27
N ALA A 316 -12.65 -13.12 8.08
CA ALA A 316 -12.20 -12.39 6.90
C ALA A 316 -12.80 -10.98 6.84
N THR A 317 -12.07 -10.05 6.23
CA THR A 317 -12.57 -8.69 5.91
C THR A 317 -13.08 -8.57 4.48
N GLU A 318 -12.85 -9.61 3.67
CA GLU A 318 -13.26 -9.73 2.28
C GLU A 318 -13.88 -11.10 2.04
N GLU A 319 -14.60 -11.25 0.93
CA GLU A 319 -15.15 -12.54 0.52
C GLU A 319 -14.05 -13.47 0.01
N GLY A 320 -14.28 -14.79 0.10
CA GLY A 320 -13.41 -15.76 -0.54
C GLY A 320 -13.39 -15.56 -2.06
N GLN A 321 -12.23 -15.75 -2.67
CA GLN A 321 -12.03 -15.63 -4.10
C GLN A 321 -12.09 -17.03 -4.74
N GLU A 322 -12.86 -17.18 -5.82
CA GLU A 322 -12.74 -18.34 -6.69
C GLU A 322 -11.49 -18.22 -7.57
N VAL A 323 -10.62 -19.21 -7.47
CA VAL A 323 -9.42 -19.33 -8.30
C VAL A 323 -9.63 -20.50 -9.23
N THR A 324 -9.75 -20.21 -10.53
CA THR A 324 -9.88 -21.22 -11.59
C THR A 324 -8.58 -21.31 -12.38
N ALA A 325 -8.20 -22.53 -12.77
CA ALA A 325 -7.04 -22.75 -13.63
C ALA A 325 -7.30 -22.46 -15.13
#